data_AF-A0A077HJL1-F1
#
_entry.id   AF-A0A077HJL1-F1
#
_cell.length_a   1.000
_cell.length_b   1.000
_cell.length_c   1.000
_cell.angle_alpha   90.00
_cell.angle_beta   90.00
_cell.angle_gamma   90.00
#
_symmetry.space_group_name_H-M   'P 1'
#
loop_
_entity.id
_entity.type
_entity.pdbx_description
1 polymer ?
#
loop_
_entity_poly.entity_id
_entity_poly.type
_entity_poly.pdbx_seq_one_letter_code
_entity_poly.pdbx_strand_id
1 'polypeptide(L)'
;MSTARKVLLTVGGLVVALILAAAAAVYVYGPTATAMYTGTARFFGTDTPKRYTSTVLDLAGQGLYADTPEFAEASTAAREAAENAETLDDIRPALDKAVQAAGGKHSKLFAPATGDDDEVDDEIAETKTAGVAVSGGVAVATVPGVDRHADIQAYADALSSGLIQARDDGACGAIVDLRGNGGGDMGPMLAGLSPLLPDGEVLEFVTASSSMPVNVSGNAVNGGGSALETAGGKWDAPTAVLVDEYTASSGEATMLSFRGLERSRSFGEPTAGYASANMVYDFPDGSSMMLTIAKDRARTGETFAEDPIRPDTEGGEADALAWLAEEHDCR
;
A
#
# COMPACT_ATOMS: atom_id res chain seq x y z
N MET A 1 57.44 -27.98 16.32
CA MET A 1 56.15 -28.00 15.60
C MET A 1 56.44 -27.80 14.12
N SER A 2 56.08 -28.74 13.24
CA SER A 2 56.45 -28.66 11.81
C SER A 2 55.79 -27.47 11.12
N THR A 3 56.43 -26.93 10.08
CA THR A 3 55.90 -25.81 9.28
C THR A 3 54.48 -26.09 8.78
N ALA A 4 54.21 -27.33 8.36
CA ALA A 4 52.88 -27.77 7.95
C ALA A 4 51.83 -27.69 9.09
N ARG A 5 52.19 -28.05 10.33
CA ARG A 5 51.27 -27.97 11.47
C ARG A 5 50.98 -26.52 11.88
N LYS A 6 51.95 -25.61 11.72
CA LYS A 6 51.73 -24.17 11.95
C LYS A 6 50.80 -23.58 10.89
N VAL A 7 51.03 -23.90 9.61
CA VAL A 7 50.16 -23.47 8.50
C VAL A 7 48.73 -23.99 8.66
N LEU A 8 48.56 -25.27 9.02
CA LEU A 8 47.23 -25.85 9.22
C LEU A 8 46.46 -25.20 10.39
N LEU A 9 47.16 -24.86 11.49
CA LEU A 9 46.56 -24.15 12.61
C LEU A 9 46.19 -22.70 12.26
N THR A 10 47.03 -22.00 11.48
CA THR A 10 46.72 -20.64 11.01
C THR A 10 45.54 -20.64 10.04
N VAL A 11 45.52 -21.55 9.06
CA VAL A 11 44.41 -21.69 8.11
C VAL A 11 43.12 -22.12 8.82
N GLY A 12 43.20 -23.09 9.73
CA GLY A 12 42.05 -23.49 10.55
C GLY A 12 41.51 -22.36 11.42
N GLY A 13 42.39 -21.56 12.03
CA GLY A 13 42.00 -20.38 12.80
C GLY A 13 41.31 -19.31 11.94
N LEU A 14 41.81 -19.06 10.73
CA LEU A 14 41.18 -18.14 9.77
C LEU A 14 39.79 -18.62 9.34
N VAL A 15 39.64 -19.92 9.07
CA VAL A 15 38.32 -20.50 8.71
C VAL A 15 37.33 -20.36 9.86
N VAL A 16 37.73 -20.66 11.09
CA VAL A 16 36.86 -20.47 12.27
C VAL A 16 36.49 -19.00 12.45
N ALA A 17 37.45 -18.08 12.31
CA ALA A 17 37.17 -16.64 12.39
C ALA A 17 36.17 -16.18 11.32
N LEU A 18 36.30 -16.68 10.08
CA LEU A 18 35.35 -16.39 9.00
C LEU A 18 33.95 -16.96 9.29
N ILE A 19 33.86 -18.18 9.83
CA ILE A 19 32.57 -18.76 10.22
C ILE A 19 31.92 -17.95 11.34
N LEU A 20 32.68 -17.54 12.34
CA LEU A 20 32.17 -16.70 13.44
C LEU A 20 31.74 -15.32 12.95
N ALA A 21 32.50 -14.71 12.04
CA ALA A 21 32.13 -13.45 11.42
C ALA A 21 30.84 -13.58 10.59
N ALA A 22 30.70 -14.66 9.82
CA ALA A 22 29.49 -14.95 9.06
C ALA A 22 28.28 -15.20 9.99
N ALA A 23 28.46 -15.95 11.08
CA ALA A 23 27.42 -16.18 12.07
C ALA A 23 27.01 -14.87 12.77
N ALA A 24 27.96 -14.01 13.11
CA ALA A 24 27.69 -12.69 13.68
C ALA A 24 26.94 -11.78 12.70
N ALA A 25 27.32 -11.79 11.42
CA ALA A 25 26.61 -11.04 10.38
C ALA A 25 25.16 -11.53 10.21
N VAL A 26 24.94 -12.85 10.19
CA VAL A 26 23.59 -13.45 10.16
C VAL A 26 22.80 -13.09 11.43
N TYR A 27 23.45 -13.05 12.59
CA TYR A 27 22.80 -12.65 13.84
C TYR A 27 22.37 -11.17 13.82
N VAL A 28 23.21 -10.27 13.31
CA VAL A 28 22.91 -8.83 13.30
C VAL A 28 21.96 -8.45 12.17
N TYR A 29 22.27 -8.83 10.94
CA TYR A 29 21.56 -8.37 9.73
C TYR A 29 20.50 -9.36 9.23
N GLY A 30 20.49 -10.59 9.74
CA GLY A 30 19.54 -11.62 9.33
C GLY A 30 18.07 -11.18 9.44
N PRO A 31 17.62 -10.64 10.59
CA PRO A 31 16.22 -10.22 10.74
C PRO A 31 15.79 -9.20 9.69
N THR A 32 16.55 -8.12 9.54
CA THR A 32 16.32 -7.06 8.54
C THR A 32 16.29 -7.63 7.12
N ALA A 33 17.29 -8.44 6.76
CA ALA A 33 17.35 -9.06 5.43
C ALA A 33 16.15 -9.98 5.18
N THR A 34 15.77 -10.82 6.13
CA THR A 34 14.61 -11.70 5.99
C THR A 34 13.30 -10.91 5.86
N ALA A 35 13.14 -9.82 6.60
CA ALA A 35 11.98 -8.94 6.47
C ALA A 35 11.93 -8.30 5.09
N MET A 36 13.04 -7.74 4.59
CA MET A 36 13.11 -7.14 3.25
C MET A 36 12.80 -8.14 2.13
N TYR A 37 13.22 -9.40 2.27
CA TYR A 37 13.00 -10.42 1.22
C TYR A 37 11.68 -11.18 1.32
N THR A 38 11.10 -11.29 2.52
CA THR A 38 9.96 -12.20 2.76
C THR A 38 8.76 -11.52 3.41
N GLY A 39 8.87 -10.25 3.79
CA GLY A 39 7.88 -9.55 4.60
C GLY A 39 7.93 -9.92 6.09
N THR A 40 8.73 -10.92 6.49
CA THR A 40 8.79 -11.37 7.90
C THR A 40 10.21 -11.32 8.44
N ALA A 41 10.40 -10.63 9.57
CA ALA A 41 11.65 -10.62 10.31
C ALA A 41 11.86 -11.96 11.02
N ARG A 42 13.01 -12.61 10.79
CA ARG A 42 13.37 -13.87 11.45
C ARG A 42 14.60 -13.70 12.32
N PHE A 43 14.41 -13.90 13.62
CA PHE A 43 15.47 -13.81 14.61
C PHE A 43 16.05 -15.19 14.88
N PHE A 44 17.36 -15.35 14.66
CA PHE A 44 18.09 -16.52 15.17
C PHE A 44 18.49 -16.24 16.62
N GLY A 45 17.97 -17.03 17.57
CA GLY A 45 18.14 -16.80 19.00
C GLY A 45 17.13 -15.79 19.57
N THR A 46 17.50 -15.05 20.61
CA THR A 46 16.61 -14.09 21.28
C THR A 46 16.53 -12.75 20.52
N ASP A 47 15.32 -12.23 20.41
CA ASP A 47 14.93 -10.89 19.96
C ASP A 47 14.96 -9.90 21.13
N THR A 48 16.14 -9.66 21.70
CA THR A 48 16.28 -8.70 22.80
C THR A 48 15.79 -7.31 22.39
N PRO A 49 15.33 -6.44 23.33
CA PRO A 49 14.87 -5.10 23.01
C PRO A 49 15.83 -4.31 22.10
N LYS A 50 17.14 -4.34 22.39
CA LYS A 50 18.17 -3.71 21.53
C LYS A 50 18.18 -4.24 20.10
N ARG A 51 18.03 -5.55 19.93
CA ARG A 51 18.10 -6.20 18.62
C ARG A 51 16.83 -5.94 17.83
N TYR A 52 15.67 -6.02 18.48
CA TYR A 52 14.39 -5.63 17.91
C TYR A 52 14.41 -4.15 17.48
N THR A 53 14.86 -3.24 18.35
CA THR A 53 15.03 -1.81 18.02
C THR A 53 15.92 -1.61 16.81
N SER A 54 17.09 -2.26 16.73
CA SER A 54 17.96 -2.14 15.56
C SER A 54 17.26 -2.60 14.29
N THR A 55 16.56 -3.74 14.32
CA THR A 55 15.84 -4.25 13.14
C THR A 55 14.72 -3.31 12.69
N VAL A 56 13.90 -2.80 13.62
CA VAL A 56 12.83 -1.84 13.29
C VAL A 56 13.42 -0.55 12.69
N LEU A 57 14.46 0.01 13.30
CA LEU A 57 15.08 1.25 12.80
C LEU A 57 15.79 1.05 11.45
N ASP A 58 16.42 -0.09 11.22
CA ASP A 58 17.03 -0.41 9.92
C ASP A 58 15.97 -0.53 8.82
N LEU A 59 14.81 -1.14 9.12
CA LEU A 59 13.69 -1.22 8.19
C LEU A 59 13.05 0.15 7.97
N ALA A 60 12.87 0.94 9.04
CA ALA A 60 12.34 2.30 9.00
C ALA A 60 13.21 3.24 8.16
N GLY A 61 14.50 2.96 8.01
CA GLY A 61 15.40 3.67 7.11
C GLY A 61 14.98 3.66 5.63
N GLN A 62 13.98 2.87 5.25
CA GLN A 62 13.38 2.87 3.90
C GLN A 62 12.21 3.87 3.75
N GLY A 63 11.78 4.50 4.85
CA GLY A 63 10.63 5.39 4.87
C GLY A 63 10.85 6.67 4.06
N LEU A 64 9.75 7.27 3.59
CA LEU A 64 9.77 8.50 2.78
C LEU A 64 10.54 9.67 3.41
N TYR A 65 10.57 9.73 4.74
CA TYR A 65 11.13 10.78 5.55
C TYR A 65 12.31 10.29 6.40
N ALA A 66 12.93 9.16 6.04
CA ALA A 66 14.06 8.58 6.77
C ALA A 66 15.33 9.46 6.76
N ASP A 67 15.45 10.42 5.84
CA ASP A 67 16.59 11.36 5.79
C ASP A 67 16.35 12.65 6.60
N THR A 68 15.28 12.71 7.41
CA THR A 68 14.92 13.91 8.18
C THR A 68 15.60 13.96 9.56
N PRO A 69 15.87 15.18 10.09
CA PRO A 69 16.32 15.35 11.48
C PRO A 69 15.35 14.72 12.49
N GLU A 70 14.05 14.81 12.23
CA GLU A 70 12.99 14.26 13.07
C GLU A 70 13.14 12.73 13.25
N PHE A 71 13.40 12.00 12.16
CA PHE A 71 13.68 10.58 12.23
C PHE A 71 14.99 10.27 12.96
N ALA A 72 16.05 11.06 12.73
CA ALA A 72 17.34 10.87 13.39
C ALA A 72 17.23 11.04 14.93
N GLU A 73 16.48 12.04 15.38
CA GLU A 73 16.20 12.28 16.80
C GLU A 73 15.36 11.16 17.41
N ALA A 74 14.25 10.77 16.75
CA ALA A 74 13.38 9.70 17.21
C ALA A 74 14.12 8.34 17.27
N SER A 75 14.98 8.06 16.29
CA SER A 75 15.84 6.87 16.28
C SER A 75 16.84 6.85 17.43
N THR A 76 17.37 8.01 17.82
CA THR A 76 18.28 8.13 18.97
C THR A 76 17.53 7.83 20.27
N ALA A 77 16.36 8.43 20.46
CA ALA A 77 15.51 8.18 21.63
C ALA A 77 15.10 6.70 21.74
N ALA A 78 14.76 6.05 20.63
CA ALA A 78 14.42 4.63 20.61
C ALA A 78 15.61 3.73 21.02
N ARG A 79 16.83 4.05 20.58
CA ARG A 79 18.05 3.33 20.99
C ARG A 79 18.35 3.51 22.48
N GLU A 80 18.17 4.72 23.01
CA GLU A 80 18.34 5.01 24.44
C GLU A 80 17.31 4.26 25.30
N ALA A 81 16.05 4.21 24.87
CA ALA A 81 15.02 3.42 25.56
C ALA A 81 15.41 1.92 25.62
N ALA A 82 15.96 1.39 24.52
CA ALA A 82 16.38 0.00 24.45
C ALA A 82 17.60 -0.36 25.32
N GLU A 83 18.36 0.62 25.83
CA GLU A 83 19.51 0.36 26.70
C GLU A 83 19.10 -0.28 28.04
N ASN A 84 17.95 0.12 28.57
CA ASN A 84 17.45 -0.30 29.89
C ASN A 84 16.13 -1.08 29.84
N ALA A 85 15.62 -1.38 28.65
CA ALA A 85 14.37 -2.11 28.48
C ALA A 85 14.49 -3.58 28.87
N GLU A 86 13.48 -4.09 29.59
CA GLU A 86 13.39 -5.50 29.96
C GLU A 86 12.52 -6.27 28.94
N THR A 87 11.55 -5.59 28.33
CA THR A 87 10.55 -6.13 27.42
C THR A 87 10.45 -5.34 26.11
N LEU A 88 9.78 -5.90 25.10
CA LEU A 88 9.51 -5.18 23.84
C LEU A 88 8.47 -4.06 24.02
N ASP A 89 7.59 -4.19 25.00
CA ASP A 89 6.57 -3.16 25.27
C ASP A 89 7.18 -1.88 25.85
N ASP A 90 8.31 -1.99 26.59
CA ASP A 90 9.06 -0.84 27.11
C ASP A 90 9.60 0.08 25.99
N ILE A 91 9.93 -0.48 24.83
CA ILE A 91 10.51 0.25 23.68
C ILE A 91 9.47 0.64 22.63
N ARG A 92 8.30 0.00 22.62
CA ARG A 92 7.29 0.15 21.56
C ARG A 92 6.83 1.60 21.34
N PRO A 93 6.53 2.41 22.38
CA PRO A 93 6.14 3.80 22.17
C PRO A 93 7.24 4.67 21.53
N ALA A 94 8.51 4.40 21.85
CA ALA A 94 9.63 5.14 21.26
C ALA A 94 9.88 4.70 19.81
N LEU A 95 9.73 3.40 19.52
CA LEU A 95 9.83 2.86 18.17
C LEU A 95 8.70 3.32 17.26
N ASP A 96 7.45 3.32 17.73
CA ASP A 96 6.30 3.79 16.95
C ASP A 96 6.48 5.25 16.51
N LYS A 97 7.00 6.10 17.40
CA LYS A 97 7.39 7.48 17.04
C LYS A 97 8.48 7.54 15.97
N ALA A 98 9.49 6.66 16.05
CA ALA A 98 10.53 6.60 15.03
C ALA A 98 9.97 6.11 13.68
N VAL A 99 9.06 5.14 13.68
CA VAL A 99 8.38 4.65 12.48
C VAL A 99 7.51 5.74 11.84
N GLN A 100 6.72 6.46 12.65
CA GLN A 100 5.95 7.62 12.19
C GLN A 100 6.84 8.75 11.68
N ALA A 101 7.98 9.03 12.33
CA ALA A 101 8.92 10.03 11.83
C ALA A 101 9.58 9.60 10.51
N ALA A 102 9.78 8.29 10.30
CA ALA A 102 10.42 7.76 9.11
C ALA A 102 9.49 7.73 7.89
N GLY A 103 8.22 7.35 8.05
CA GLY A 103 7.30 7.19 6.93
C GLY A 103 6.10 8.14 6.94
N GLY A 104 5.83 8.82 8.05
CA GLY A 104 4.76 9.80 8.18
C GLY A 104 3.48 9.25 8.81
N LYS A 105 2.35 9.95 8.65
CA LYS A 105 1.06 9.67 9.30
C LYS A 105 0.44 8.34 8.87
N HIS A 106 0.92 7.76 7.77
CA HIS A 106 0.49 6.47 7.24
C HIS A 106 1.40 5.31 7.67
N SER A 107 2.34 5.57 8.58
CA SER A 107 3.23 4.57 9.17
C SER A 107 2.87 4.30 10.63
N LYS A 108 2.96 3.04 11.05
CA LYS A 108 2.62 2.61 12.41
C LYS A 108 3.33 1.32 12.80
N LEU A 109 3.71 1.21 14.06
CA LEU A 109 4.12 -0.04 14.67
C LEU A 109 2.94 -0.61 15.47
N PHE A 110 2.35 -1.70 14.99
CA PHE A 110 1.26 -2.39 15.65
C PHE A 110 1.81 -3.28 16.77
N ALA A 111 1.12 -3.33 17.90
CA ALA A 111 1.40 -4.33 18.92
C ALA A 111 0.98 -5.72 18.40
N PRO A 112 1.48 -6.82 18.97
CA PRO A 112 0.87 -8.12 18.75
C PRO A 112 -0.61 -8.05 19.03
N ALA A 113 -1.43 -8.66 18.18
CA ALA A 113 -2.85 -8.79 18.45
C ALA A 113 -3.02 -9.49 19.81
N THR A 114 -3.35 -8.71 20.84
CA THR A 114 -4.04 -9.28 21.99
C THR A 114 -5.43 -9.61 21.45
N GLY A 115 -6.04 -10.74 21.84
CA GLY A 115 -7.32 -11.18 21.26
C GLY A 115 -8.51 -10.22 21.42
N ASP A 116 -8.27 -9.00 21.88
CA ASP A 116 -9.19 -7.89 22.10
C ASP A 116 -8.91 -6.65 21.20
N ASP A 117 -7.79 -6.60 20.45
CA ASP A 117 -7.35 -5.42 19.66
C ASP A 117 -7.75 -5.46 18.16
N ASP A 118 -8.56 -6.44 17.73
CA ASP A 118 -9.16 -6.47 16.39
C ASP A 118 -10.23 -5.36 16.19
N GLU A 119 -10.45 -4.48 17.17
CA GLU A 119 -11.30 -3.29 17.04
C GLU A 119 -10.46 -2.05 16.65
N VAL A 120 -9.78 -2.10 15.51
CA VAL A 120 -9.37 -0.86 14.83
C VAL A 120 -10.58 -0.35 14.06
N ASP A 121 -11.44 0.43 14.74
CA ASP A 121 -12.57 1.17 14.16
C ASP A 121 -13.28 0.45 12.99
N ASP A 122 -13.76 -0.78 13.25
CA ASP A 122 -14.93 -1.31 12.54
C ASP A 122 -16.16 -0.55 13.05
N GLU A 123 -16.19 0.77 12.82
CA GLU A 123 -17.38 1.58 12.99
C GLU A 123 -18.35 1.23 11.87
N ILE A 124 -18.93 0.02 11.96
CA ILE A 124 -20.03 -0.56 11.16
C ILE A 124 -20.27 0.20 9.86
N ALA A 125 -19.29 0.19 8.96
CA ALA A 125 -19.57 0.46 7.57
C ALA A 125 -20.45 -0.71 7.13
N GLU A 126 -21.66 -0.44 6.64
CA GLU A 126 -22.37 -1.45 5.86
C GLU A 126 -21.34 -2.05 4.91
N THR A 127 -21.07 -3.36 5.01
CA THR A 127 -20.08 -4.03 4.18
C THR A 127 -20.56 -3.98 2.73
N LYS A 128 -20.25 -2.86 2.06
CA LYS A 128 -20.49 -2.67 0.64
C LYS A 128 -19.77 -3.81 -0.06
N THR A 129 -20.47 -4.49 -0.96
CA THR A 129 -19.90 -5.53 -1.81
C THR A 129 -19.52 -4.94 -3.15
N ALA A 130 -18.36 -5.30 -3.66
CA ALA A 130 -17.96 -4.90 -5.00
C ALA A 130 -18.95 -5.42 -6.05
N GLY A 131 -19.33 -4.57 -7.00
CA GLY A 131 -20.29 -4.93 -8.03
C GLY A 131 -20.73 -3.74 -8.87
N VAL A 132 -21.55 -4.02 -9.88
CA VAL A 132 -22.05 -3.03 -10.82
C VAL A 132 -23.56 -3.08 -10.90
N ALA A 133 -24.20 -1.93 -10.76
CA ALA A 133 -25.61 -1.73 -11.05
C ALA A 133 -25.76 -0.82 -12.27
N VAL A 134 -26.91 -0.87 -12.95
CA VAL A 134 -27.24 0.08 -14.02
C VAL A 134 -28.39 0.97 -13.58
N SER A 135 -28.19 2.27 -13.63
CA SER A 135 -29.20 3.28 -13.29
C SER A 135 -29.24 4.34 -14.38
N GLY A 136 -30.41 4.54 -15.01
CA GLY A 136 -30.59 5.56 -16.05
C GLY A 136 -29.58 5.44 -17.21
N GLY A 137 -29.27 4.22 -17.66
CA GLY A 137 -28.30 4.00 -18.75
C GLY A 137 -26.83 4.16 -18.36
N VAL A 138 -26.52 4.40 -17.07
CA VAL A 138 -25.16 4.54 -16.54
C VAL A 138 -24.81 3.32 -15.70
N ALA A 139 -23.63 2.76 -15.89
CA ALA A 139 -23.07 1.70 -15.04
C ALA A 139 -22.49 2.31 -13.76
N VAL A 140 -22.96 1.91 -12.59
CA VAL A 140 -22.42 2.35 -11.29
C VAL A 140 -21.64 1.20 -10.67
N ALA A 141 -20.33 1.30 -10.69
CA ALA A 141 -19.41 0.36 -10.06
C ALA A 141 -19.11 0.80 -8.62
N THR A 142 -19.59 0.03 -7.64
CA THR A 142 -19.26 0.26 -6.22
C THR A 142 -17.95 -0.45 -5.90
N VAL A 143 -16.95 0.30 -5.44
CA VAL A 143 -15.58 -0.19 -5.23
C VAL A 143 -15.20 0.02 -3.77
N PRO A 144 -15.54 -0.91 -2.86
CA PRO A 144 -15.19 -0.83 -1.44
C PRO A 144 -13.71 -1.16 -1.19
N GLY A 145 -13.24 -0.92 0.05
CA GLY A 145 -11.92 -1.41 0.47
C GLY A 145 -11.86 -2.95 0.46
N VAL A 146 -10.68 -3.51 0.19
CA VAL A 146 -10.49 -4.97 0.10
C VAL A 146 -9.14 -5.38 0.66
N ASP A 147 -9.15 -6.29 1.64
CA ASP A 147 -7.91 -6.86 2.19
C ASP A 147 -7.25 -7.86 1.21
N ARG A 148 -5.92 -7.96 1.26
CA ARG A 148 -5.13 -8.87 0.41
C ARG A 148 -5.45 -10.36 0.60
N HIS A 149 -6.05 -10.74 1.74
CA HIS A 149 -6.44 -12.11 2.05
C HIS A 149 -7.91 -12.43 1.71
N ALA A 150 -8.67 -11.44 1.24
CA ALA A 150 -10.01 -11.65 0.73
C ALA A 150 -9.99 -12.45 -0.59
N ASP A 151 -11.18 -12.82 -1.08
CA ASP A 151 -11.31 -13.38 -2.43
C ASP A 151 -11.15 -12.28 -3.49
N ILE A 152 -9.90 -11.86 -3.71
CA ILE A 152 -9.54 -10.74 -4.58
C ILE A 152 -9.89 -11.00 -6.05
N GLN A 153 -9.94 -12.27 -6.48
CA GLN A 153 -10.35 -12.61 -7.85
C GLN A 153 -11.85 -12.42 -8.02
N ALA A 154 -12.67 -12.94 -7.09
CA ALA A 154 -14.12 -12.74 -7.15
C ALA A 154 -14.51 -11.25 -7.07
N TYR A 155 -13.80 -10.46 -6.26
CA TYR A 155 -13.94 -9.01 -6.20
C TYR A 155 -13.74 -8.37 -7.57
N ALA A 156 -12.61 -8.66 -8.23
CA ALA A 156 -12.26 -8.06 -9.51
C ALA A 156 -13.19 -8.54 -10.63
N ASP A 157 -13.53 -9.83 -10.64
CA ASP A 157 -14.44 -10.42 -11.64
C ASP A 157 -15.86 -9.84 -11.55
N ALA A 158 -16.35 -9.55 -10.33
CA ALA A 158 -17.67 -8.93 -10.13
C ALA A 158 -17.73 -7.53 -10.75
N LEU A 159 -16.68 -6.73 -10.59
CA LEU A 159 -16.58 -5.40 -11.20
C LEU A 159 -16.43 -5.48 -12.72
N SER A 160 -15.44 -6.25 -13.20
CA SER A 160 -15.13 -6.32 -14.62
C SER A 160 -16.30 -6.90 -15.42
N SER A 161 -16.86 -8.03 -14.97
CA SER A 161 -18.00 -8.66 -15.66
C SER A 161 -19.23 -7.77 -15.65
N GLY A 162 -19.49 -7.07 -14.53
CA GLY A 162 -20.62 -6.15 -14.42
C GLY A 162 -20.49 -4.93 -15.37
N LEU A 163 -19.28 -4.36 -15.50
CA LEU A 163 -19.01 -3.28 -16.44
C LEU A 163 -19.19 -3.73 -17.89
N ILE A 164 -18.71 -4.93 -18.21
CA ILE A 164 -18.83 -5.51 -19.55
C ILE A 164 -20.28 -5.81 -19.89
N GLN A 165 -21.04 -6.36 -18.95
CA GLN A 165 -22.47 -6.58 -19.14
C GLN A 165 -23.19 -5.26 -19.37
N ALA A 166 -22.94 -4.23 -18.56
CA ALA A 166 -23.57 -2.93 -18.72
C ALA A 166 -23.25 -2.30 -20.09
N ARG A 167 -21.99 -2.38 -20.55
CA ARG A 167 -21.59 -1.96 -21.89
C ARG A 167 -22.40 -2.69 -22.97
N ASP A 168 -22.46 -4.02 -22.89
CA ASP A 168 -23.10 -4.85 -23.91
C ASP A 168 -24.63 -4.67 -23.94
N ASP A 169 -25.22 -4.31 -22.79
CA ASP A 169 -26.63 -3.94 -22.63
C ASP A 169 -26.92 -2.48 -23.04
N GLY A 170 -25.90 -1.72 -23.44
CA GLY A 170 -26.04 -0.39 -24.03
C GLY A 170 -25.91 0.78 -23.06
N ALA A 171 -25.28 0.59 -21.89
CA ALA A 171 -24.92 1.71 -21.02
C ALA A 171 -24.03 2.71 -21.76
N CYS A 172 -24.26 4.01 -21.54
CA CYS A 172 -23.58 5.08 -22.26
C CYS A 172 -22.34 5.62 -21.52
N GLY A 173 -22.17 5.29 -20.25
CA GLY A 173 -21.09 5.78 -19.39
C GLY A 173 -21.04 5.04 -18.06
N ALA A 174 -20.04 5.38 -17.24
CA ALA A 174 -19.82 4.76 -15.96
C ALA A 174 -19.62 5.77 -14.82
N ILE A 175 -20.01 5.36 -13.62
CA ILE A 175 -19.64 5.96 -12.35
C ILE A 175 -18.81 4.93 -11.59
N VAL A 176 -17.61 5.31 -11.16
CA VAL A 176 -16.78 4.55 -10.22
C VAL A 176 -16.98 5.18 -8.84
N ASP A 177 -17.65 4.47 -7.94
CA ASP A 177 -17.95 4.96 -6.60
C ASP A 177 -16.91 4.44 -5.59
N LEU A 178 -16.00 5.33 -5.17
CA LEU A 178 -14.94 5.10 -4.18
C LEU A 178 -15.28 5.71 -2.81
N ARG A 179 -16.51 6.21 -2.62
CA ARG A 179 -16.94 6.79 -1.34
C ARG A 179 -16.90 5.75 -0.21
N GLY A 180 -16.16 6.05 0.85
CA GLY A 180 -15.89 5.12 1.95
C GLY A 180 -14.80 4.08 1.65
N ASN A 181 -14.12 4.13 0.51
CA ASN A 181 -13.02 3.20 0.20
C ASN A 181 -11.72 3.64 0.87
N GLY A 182 -11.44 3.07 2.05
CA GLY A 182 -10.22 3.33 2.80
C GLY A 182 -8.94 2.66 2.26
N GLY A 183 -9.02 1.89 1.17
CA GLY A 183 -7.89 1.24 0.53
C GLY A 183 -7.83 -0.29 0.75
N GLY A 184 -6.60 -0.82 0.89
CA GLY A 184 -6.32 -2.26 0.92
C GLY A 184 -5.44 -2.70 -0.24
N ASP A 185 -5.78 -3.81 -0.90
CA ASP A 185 -5.07 -4.26 -2.10
C ASP A 185 -5.59 -3.53 -3.35
N MET A 186 -4.75 -2.70 -3.97
CA MET A 186 -5.11 -1.94 -5.17
C MET A 186 -5.23 -2.83 -6.42
N GLY A 187 -4.54 -3.97 -6.48
CA GLY A 187 -4.55 -4.91 -7.60
C GLY A 187 -5.96 -5.30 -8.06
N PRO A 188 -6.81 -5.86 -7.19
CA PRO A 188 -8.19 -6.21 -7.53
C PRO A 188 -9.07 -5.00 -7.87
N MET A 189 -8.83 -3.83 -7.27
CA MET A 189 -9.56 -2.60 -7.62
C MET A 189 -9.30 -2.22 -9.09
N LEU A 190 -8.04 -2.13 -9.50
CA LEU A 190 -7.67 -1.76 -10.86
C LEU A 190 -7.99 -2.86 -11.88
N ALA A 191 -7.85 -4.14 -11.51
CA ALA A 191 -8.18 -5.25 -12.41
C ALA A 191 -9.70 -5.37 -12.63
N GLY A 192 -10.51 -5.03 -11.63
CA GLY A 192 -11.96 -4.93 -11.78
C GLY A 192 -12.39 -3.73 -12.63
N LEU A 193 -11.67 -2.61 -12.52
CA LEU A 193 -11.93 -1.37 -13.27
C LEU A 193 -11.18 -1.31 -14.61
N SER A 194 -10.37 -2.31 -14.95
CA SER A 194 -9.56 -2.33 -16.17
C SER A 194 -10.34 -2.16 -17.48
N PRO A 195 -11.64 -2.52 -17.59
CA PRO A 195 -12.43 -2.16 -18.77
C PRO A 195 -12.43 -0.64 -19.04
N LEU A 196 -12.44 0.20 -17.99
CA LEU A 196 -12.51 1.67 -18.09
C LEU A 196 -11.13 2.35 -18.16
N LEU A 197 -10.05 1.63 -17.88
CA LEU A 197 -8.69 2.16 -17.89
C LEU A 197 -7.99 1.85 -19.22
N PRO A 198 -7.21 2.78 -19.79
CA PRO A 198 -6.39 2.49 -20.96
C PRO A 198 -5.25 1.54 -20.61
N ASP A 199 -4.68 0.90 -21.64
CA ASP A 199 -3.44 0.14 -21.48
C ASP A 199 -2.24 1.07 -21.30
N GLY A 200 -1.26 0.60 -20.54
CA GLY A 200 -0.04 1.31 -20.20
C GLY A 200 0.02 1.69 -18.72
N GLU A 201 0.84 2.69 -18.42
CA GLU A 201 1.02 3.20 -17.06
C GLU A 201 -0.21 4.01 -16.62
N VAL A 202 -0.77 3.65 -15.46
CA VAL A 202 -1.93 4.32 -14.87
C VAL A 202 -1.59 5.13 -13.63
N LEU A 203 -0.57 4.72 -12.90
CA LEU A 203 -0.06 5.34 -11.68
C LEU A 203 1.41 4.99 -11.54
N GLU A 204 2.15 5.74 -10.73
CA GLU A 204 3.50 5.40 -10.36
C GLU A 204 3.74 5.62 -8.86
N PHE A 205 4.38 4.65 -8.21
CA PHE A 205 4.85 4.78 -6.84
C PHE A 205 6.28 5.34 -6.83
N VAL A 206 6.46 6.51 -6.24
CA VAL A 206 7.73 7.24 -6.17
C VAL A 206 8.36 7.06 -4.79
N THR A 207 9.39 6.23 -4.71
CA THR A 207 10.21 6.06 -3.49
C THR A 207 11.27 7.16 -3.39
N ALA A 208 12.05 7.16 -2.32
CA ALA A 208 13.21 8.04 -2.18
C ALA A 208 14.29 7.83 -3.26
N SER A 209 14.39 6.64 -3.86
CA SER A 209 15.51 6.27 -4.74
C SER A 209 15.12 5.86 -6.15
N SER A 210 13.85 5.57 -6.40
CA SER A 210 13.34 5.04 -7.65
C SER A 210 11.85 5.31 -7.78
N SER A 211 11.30 5.02 -8.96
CA SER A 211 9.86 5.01 -9.18
C SER A 211 9.44 3.69 -9.82
N MET A 212 8.24 3.23 -9.48
CA MET A 212 7.72 1.92 -9.85
C MET A 212 6.34 2.09 -10.50
N PRO A 213 6.19 1.76 -11.78
CA PRO A 213 4.93 1.98 -12.50
C PRO A 213 3.90 0.89 -12.18
N VAL A 214 2.65 1.32 -12.09
CA VAL A 214 1.47 0.46 -12.08
C VAL A 214 0.95 0.40 -13.51
N ASN A 215 0.89 -0.80 -14.07
CA ASN A 215 0.55 -1.00 -15.48
C ASN A 215 -0.72 -1.80 -15.65
N VAL A 216 -1.51 -1.39 -16.64
CA VAL A 216 -2.65 -2.14 -17.17
C VAL A 216 -2.28 -2.67 -18.56
N SER A 217 -2.56 -3.95 -18.84
CA SER A 217 -2.45 -4.54 -20.18
C SER A 217 -3.64 -5.44 -20.46
N GLY A 218 -4.54 -5.01 -21.36
CA GLY A 218 -5.85 -5.60 -21.47
C GLY A 218 -6.58 -5.51 -20.12
N ASN A 219 -6.91 -6.65 -19.55
CA ASN A 219 -7.57 -6.72 -18.24
C ASN A 219 -6.64 -7.20 -17.12
N ALA A 220 -5.33 -7.22 -17.38
CA ALA A 220 -4.30 -7.55 -16.41
C ALA A 220 -3.70 -6.30 -15.78
N VAL A 221 -3.42 -6.36 -14.47
CA VAL A 221 -2.77 -5.32 -13.69
C VAL A 221 -1.52 -5.86 -13.01
N ASN A 222 -0.46 -5.06 -12.99
CA ASN A 222 0.76 -5.37 -12.27
C ASN A 222 1.39 -4.11 -11.64
N GLY A 223 2.18 -4.29 -10.58
CA GLY A 223 2.89 -3.23 -9.87
C GLY A 223 2.05 -2.49 -8.81
N GLY A 224 0.76 -2.83 -8.72
CA GLY A 224 -0.21 -2.18 -7.86
C GLY A 224 -0.68 -2.99 -6.65
N GLY A 225 0.17 -3.84 -6.07
CA GLY A 225 -0.27 -4.86 -5.12
C GLY A 225 -0.34 -6.23 -5.78
N SER A 226 -1.41 -7.00 -5.53
CA SER A 226 -1.56 -8.32 -6.14
C SER A 226 -1.70 -8.23 -7.66
N ALA A 227 -0.82 -8.88 -8.40
CA ALA A 227 -0.97 -9.01 -9.85
C ALA A 227 -2.18 -9.88 -10.17
N LEU A 228 -3.10 -9.35 -10.99
CA LEU A 228 -4.39 -9.97 -11.24
C LEU A 228 -4.82 -9.72 -12.69
N GLU A 229 -5.59 -10.65 -13.24
CA GLU A 229 -6.19 -10.52 -14.57
C GLU A 229 -7.66 -10.92 -14.49
N THR A 230 -8.53 -10.11 -15.09
CA THR A 230 -9.95 -10.42 -15.27
C THR A 230 -10.23 -10.79 -16.73
N ALA A 231 -11.34 -11.48 -16.98
CA ALA A 231 -11.84 -11.67 -18.33
C ALA A 231 -12.62 -10.44 -18.82
N GLY A 232 -12.85 -10.35 -20.14
CA GLY A 232 -13.63 -9.27 -20.75
C GLY A 232 -12.82 -8.51 -21.78
N GLY A 233 -13.13 -7.22 -21.94
CA GLY A 233 -12.39 -6.34 -22.83
C GLY A 233 -12.44 -4.90 -22.36
N LYS A 234 -11.99 -3.98 -23.21
CA LYS A 234 -12.04 -2.55 -22.90
C LYS A 234 -13.41 -1.95 -23.19
N TRP A 235 -13.68 -0.83 -22.52
CA TRP A 235 -14.82 0.03 -22.71
C TRP A 235 -14.37 1.49 -22.60
N ASP A 236 -14.25 2.16 -23.74
CA ASP A 236 -13.94 3.59 -23.82
C ASP A 236 -15.18 4.43 -23.49
N ALA A 237 -15.59 4.39 -22.21
CA ALA A 237 -16.75 5.07 -21.69
C ALA A 237 -16.36 6.39 -21.01
N PRO A 238 -17.20 7.44 -21.12
CA PRO A 238 -17.08 8.57 -20.20
C PRO A 238 -17.29 8.08 -18.77
N THR A 239 -16.36 8.41 -17.88
CA THR A 239 -16.29 7.85 -16.53
C THR A 239 -16.24 8.97 -15.49
N ALA A 240 -17.23 9.00 -14.60
CA ALA A 240 -17.18 9.84 -13.42
C ALA A 240 -16.62 9.03 -12.24
N VAL A 241 -15.79 9.64 -11.39
CA VAL A 241 -15.22 9.00 -10.20
C VAL A 241 -15.71 9.74 -8.96
N LEU A 242 -16.47 9.08 -8.08
CA LEU A 242 -16.97 9.67 -6.84
C LEU A 242 -16.01 9.35 -5.69
N VAL A 243 -15.65 10.39 -4.93
CA VAL A 243 -14.79 10.29 -3.74
C VAL A 243 -15.38 11.07 -2.57
N ASP A 244 -14.96 10.74 -1.37
CA ASP A 244 -15.32 11.44 -0.13
C ASP A 244 -14.12 11.52 0.83
N GLU A 245 -14.33 12.13 1.98
CA GLU A 245 -13.34 12.29 3.05
C GLU A 245 -12.81 10.96 3.61
N TYR A 246 -13.49 9.85 3.32
CA TYR A 246 -13.11 8.49 3.71
C TYR A 246 -12.41 7.72 2.59
N THR A 247 -12.38 8.23 1.36
CA THR A 247 -11.54 7.68 0.29
C THR A 247 -10.08 7.86 0.69
N ALA A 248 -9.35 6.76 0.89
CA ALA A 248 -7.98 6.78 1.41
C ALA A 248 -7.08 5.74 0.71
N SER A 249 -5.77 5.93 0.78
CA SER A 249 -4.77 4.92 0.40
C SER A 249 -5.01 4.37 -1.02
N SER A 250 -5.19 3.06 -1.19
CA SER A 250 -5.48 2.45 -2.49
C SER A 250 -6.78 2.94 -3.14
N GLY A 251 -7.73 3.49 -2.37
CA GLY A 251 -8.88 4.21 -2.91
C GLY A 251 -8.45 5.50 -3.62
N GLU A 252 -7.54 6.27 -3.03
CA GLU A 252 -6.96 7.47 -3.66
C GLU A 252 -6.08 7.11 -4.85
N ALA A 253 -5.26 6.07 -4.74
CA ALA A 253 -4.45 5.56 -5.85
C ALA A 253 -5.32 5.11 -7.04
N THR A 254 -6.49 4.51 -6.75
CA THR A 254 -7.50 4.15 -7.76
C THR A 254 -8.09 5.40 -8.41
N MET A 255 -8.49 6.41 -7.63
CA MET A 255 -8.94 7.72 -8.16
C MET A 255 -7.86 8.34 -9.07
N LEU A 256 -6.60 8.35 -8.64
CA LEU A 256 -5.47 8.91 -9.39
C LEU A 256 -5.19 8.16 -10.70
N SER A 257 -5.53 6.88 -10.80
CA SER A 257 -5.40 6.09 -12.03
C SER A 257 -6.30 6.59 -13.17
N PHE A 258 -7.40 7.28 -12.81
CA PHE A 258 -8.30 7.96 -13.75
C PHE A 258 -7.94 9.43 -14.00
N ARG A 259 -7.14 10.04 -13.11
CA ARG A 259 -6.79 11.47 -13.19
C ARG A 259 -6.05 11.77 -14.49
N GLY A 260 -6.49 12.81 -15.19
CA GLY A 260 -5.90 13.27 -16.45
C GLY A 260 -6.29 12.46 -17.69
N LEU A 261 -7.20 11.49 -17.59
CA LEU A 261 -7.85 10.90 -18.77
C LEU A 261 -8.84 11.90 -19.39
N GLU A 262 -8.88 11.98 -20.72
CA GLU A 262 -9.70 12.97 -21.45
C GLU A 262 -11.21 12.83 -21.19
N ARG A 263 -11.67 11.61 -20.94
CA ARG A 263 -13.09 11.27 -20.72
C ARG A 263 -13.36 10.84 -19.27
N SER A 264 -12.55 11.33 -18.34
CA SER A 264 -12.74 11.07 -16.91
C SER A 264 -12.80 12.37 -16.12
N ARG A 265 -13.66 12.40 -15.09
CA ARG A 265 -13.73 13.51 -14.14
C ARG A 265 -14.08 13.00 -12.74
N SER A 266 -13.36 13.48 -11.74
CA SER A 266 -13.65 13.16 -10.33
C SER A 266 -14.59 14.19 -9.69
N PHE A 267 -15.46 13.71 -8.80
CA PHE A 267 -16.48 14.47 -8.09
C PHE A 267 -16.51 14.09 -6.61
N GLY A 268 -16.89 15.03 -5.75
CA GLY A 268 -17.19 14.77 -4.35
C GLY A 268 -16.56 15.78 -3.41
N GLU A 269 -15.97 15.26 -2.34
CA GLU A 269 -15.21 16.02 -1.33
C GLU A 269 -13.72 15.63 -1.35
N PRO A 270 -12.82 16.44 -0.76
CA PRO A 270 -11.40 16.06 -0.66
C PRO A 270 -11.20 14.74 0.09
N THR A 271 -10.29 13.90 -0.40
CA THR A 271 -9.99 12.57 0.14
C THR A 271 -9.27 12.62 1.50
N ALA A 272 -9.05 11.47 2.14
CA ALA A 272 -8.41 11.37 3.46
C ALA A 272 -6.93 11.82 3.49
N GLY A 273 -6.25 11.82 2.33
CA GLY A 273 -4.86 12.26 2.19
C GLY A 273 -3.85 11.20 2.60
N TYR A 274 -3.95 10.01 2.04
CA TYR A 274 -3.08 8.85 2.31
C TYR A 274 -2.53 8.25 1.00
N ALA A 275 -2.35 9.07 -0.03
CA ALA A 275 -1.91 8.74 -1.39
C ALA A 275 -0.42 8.33 -1.44
N SER A 276 -0.16 7.17 -0.87
CA SER A 276 1.17 6.63 -0.63
C SER A 276 1.12 5.11 -0.54
N ALA A 277 2.20 4.42 -0.92
CA ALA A 277 2.32 2.98 -0.76
C ALA A 277 3.13 2.60 0.49
N ASN A 278 2.66 1.53 1.12
CA ASN A 278 3.22 1.00 2.35
C ASN A 278 3.88 -0.37 2.12
N MET A 279 4.91 -0.65 2.91
CA MET A 279 5.42 -2.00 3.15
C MET A 279 4.98 -2.45 4.53
N VAL A 280 4.53 -3.69 4.65
CA VAL A 280 4.21 -4.33 5.93
C VAL A 280 5.29 -5.36 6.25
N TYR A 281 5.84 -5.27 7.46
CA TYR A 281 6.82 -6.21 7.98
C TYR A 281 6.31 -6.87 9.26
N ASP A 282 6.19 -8.19 9.25
CA ASP A 282 5.75 -8.98 10.40
C ASP A 282 6.94 -9.38 11.28
N PHE A 283 6.71 -9.43 12.60
CA PHE A 283 7.71 -9.82 13.59
C PHE A 283 7.28 -11.08 14.36
N PRO A 284 8.23 -11.85 14.94
CA PRO A 284 7.91 -13.10 15.61
C PRO A 284 7.05 -12.99 16.88
N ASP A 285 7.03 -11.82 17.53
CA ASP A 285 6.18 -11.54 18.69
C ASP A 285 4.71 -11.36 18.30
N GLY A 286 4.39 -11.37 17.00
CA GLY A 286 3.05 -11.12 16.46
C GLY A 286 2.78 -9.66 16.12
N SER A 287 3.73 -8.75 16.41
CA SER A 287 3.65 -7.36 15.98
C SER A 287 3.92 -7.20 14.49
N SER A 288 3.53 -6.06 13.94
CA SER A 288 3.83 -5.69 12.56
C SER A 288 4.18 -4.20 12.44
N MET A 289 5.01 -3.87 11.46
CA MET A 289 5.33 -2.49 11.10
C MET A 289 4.78 -2.19 9.71
N MET A 290 3.88 -1.22 9.63
CA MET A 290 3.48 -0.60 8.37
C MET A 290 4.32 0.65 8.17
N LEU A 291 5.07 0.70 7.07
CA LEU A 291 5.98 1.79 6.75
C LEU A 291 5.66 2.32 5.36
N THR A 292 5.42 3.62 5.26
CA THR A 292 5.20 4.33 4.01
C THR A 292 6.53 4.55 3.31
N ILE A 293 6.67 3.99 2.11
CA ILE A 293 7.93 3.97 1.36
C ILE A 293 7.85 4.75 0.04
N ALA A 294 6.64 5.05 -0.44
CA ALA A 294 6.44 5.72 -1.71
C ALA A 294 5.25 6.67 -1.70
N LYS A 295 5.36 7.71 -2.52
CA LYS A 295 4.30 8.67 -2.86
C LYS A 295 3.60 8.24 -4.14
N ASP A 296 2.36 8.65 -4.33
CA ASP A 296 1.65 8.38 -5.57
C ASP A 296 1.91 9.48 -6.59
N ARG A 297 2.20 9.12 -7.84
CA ARG A 297 2.31 10.04 -8.96
C ARG A 297 1.29 9.68 -10.03
N ALA A 298 0.43 10.63 -10.36
CA ALA A 298 -0.56 10.48 -11.41
C ALA A 298 0.09 10.65 -12.80
N ARG A 299 -0.60 10.22 -13.87
CA ARG A 299 -0.10 10.42 -15.26
C ARG A 299 0.11 11.88 -15.65
N THR A 300 -0.52 12.80 -14.92
CA THR A 300 -0.34 14.26 -15.09
C THR A 300 1.04 14.73 -14.64
N GLY A 301 1.80 13.89 -13.92
CA GLY A 301 3.09 14.20 -13.31
C GLY A 301 2.99 14.79 -11.89
N GLU A 302 1.77 15.13 -11.43
CA GLU A 302 1.52 15.55 -10.06
C GLU A 302 1.83 14.42 -9.07
N THR A 303 2.48 14.75 -7.97
CA THR A 303 2.82 13.80 -6.89
C THR A 303 2.02 14.13 -5.64
N PHE A 304 1.42 13.12 -5.04
CA PHE A 304 0.56 13.17 -3.87
C PHE A 304 1.17 12.33 -2.74
N ALA A 305 0.87 12.68 -1.50
CA ALA A 305 1.39 11.98 -0.34
C ALA A 305 0.37 12.03 0.81
N GLU A 306 0.54 12.95 1.76
CA GLU A 306 -0.22 12.96 3.01
C GLU A 306 -1.31 14.04 3.08
N ASP A 307 -1.55 14.74 1.97
CA ASP A 307 -2.55 15.79 1.88
C ASP A 307 -3.81 15.28 1.17
N PRO A 308 -5.02 15.67 1.62
CA PRO A 308 -6.27 15.43 0.90
C PRO A 308 -6.19 15.80 -0.58
N ILE A 309 -6.61 14.89 -1.44
CA ILE A 309 -6.72 15.11 -2.88
C ILE A 309 -8.09 15.70 -3.16
N ARG A 310 -8.12 16.89 -3.78
CA ARG A 310 -9.38 17.49 -4.23
C ARG A 310 -9.88 16.78 -5.48
N PRO A 311 -11.18 16.50 -5.60
CA PRO A 311 -11.77 16.10 -6.87
C PRO A 311 -11.66 17.23 -7.89
N ASP A 312 -11.81 16.90 -9.17
CA ASP A 312 -11.80 17.88 -10.26
C ASP A 312 -13.00 18.83 -10.18
N THR A 313 -14.10 18.38 -9.56
CA THR A 313 -15.29 19.17 -9.30
C THR A 313 -15.85 18.87 -7.91
N GLU A 314 -16.04 19.90 -7.09
CA GLU A 314 -16.80 19.77 -5.84
C GLU A 314 -18.28 19.58 -6.19
N GLY A 315 -18.92 18.53 -5.69
CA GLY A 315 -20.27 18.14 -6.09
C GLY A 315 -20.49 16.63 -6.02
N GLY A 316 -21.74 16.19 -5.86
CA GLY A 316 -22.06 14.79 -5.62
C GLY A 316 -22.37 13.98 -6.88
N GLU A 317 -23.03 12.85 -6.67
CA GLU A 317 -23.50 11.97 -7.74
C GLU A 317 -24.43 12.68 -8.75
N ALA A 318 -25.24 13.64 -8.30
CA ALA A 318 -26.09 14.43 -9.18
C ALA A 318 -25.28 15.27 -10.18
N ASP A 319 -24.16 15.84 -9.74
CA ASP A 319 -23.26 16.64 -10.59
C ASP A 319 -22.50 15.74 -11.57
N ALA A 320 -22.09 14.55 -11.12
CA ALA A 320 -21.50 13.53 -11.98
C ALA A 320 -22.46 13.08 -13.10
N LEU A 321 -23.72 12.83 -12.76
CA LEU A 321 -24.76 12.48 -13.73
C LEU A 321 -25.06 13.64 -14.70
N ALA A 322 -25.12 14.87 -14.20
CA ALA A 322 -25.28 16.06 -15.05
C ALA A 322 -24.12 16.20 -16.04
N TRP A 323 -22.88 16.01 -15.58
CA TRP A 323 -21.70 16.02 -16.45
C TRP A 323 -21.75 14.95 -17.54
N LEU A 324 -22.09 13.70 -17.18
CA LEU A 324 -22.27 12.62 -18.15
C LEU A 324 -23.34 12.96 -19.20
N ALA A 325 -24.45 13.57 -18.79
CA ALA A 325 -25.53 13.94 -19.69
C ALA A 325 -25.20 15.13 -20.60
N GLU A 326 -24.55 16.16 -20.07
CA GLU A 326 -24.32 17.44 -20.74
C GLU A 326 -23.08 17.41 -21.63
N GLU A 327 -21.99 16.79 -21.19
CA GLU A 327 -20.71 16.78 -21.92
C GLU A 327 -20.51 15.51 -22.77
N HIS A 328 -21.26 14.44 -22.48
CA HIS A 328 -21.07 13.13 -23.13
C HIS A 328 -22.35 12.50 -23.70
N ASP A 329 -23.46 13.24 -23.73
CA ASP A 329 -24.75 12.80 -24.27
C ASP A 329 -25.26 11.47 -23.66
N CYS A 330 -24.88 11.16 -22.42
CA CYS A 330 -25.25 9.94 -21.71
C CYS A 330 -26.51 10.17 -20.85
N ARG A 331 -27.65 9.61 -21.28
CA ARG A 331 -28.98 9.86 -20.71
C ARG A 331 -29.74 8.58 -20.36
#